data_AF-F4L073-F1
#
_entry.id   AF-F4L073-F1
#
_cell.length_a   1.000
_cell.length_b   1.000
_cell.length_c   1.000
_cell.angle_alpha   90.00
_cell.angle_beta   90.00
_cell.angle_gamma   90.00
#
_symmetry.space_group_name_H-M   'P 1'
#
loop_
_entity.id
_entity.type
_entity.pdbx_description
1 polymer ?
#
loop_
_entity_poly.entity_id
_entity_poly.type
_entity_poly.pdbx_seq_one_letter_code
_entity_poly.pdbx_strand_id
1 'polypeptide(L)'
;MQKQQPSKPNSSRHRDAAVVIVMGKNGTGKSTLAKKFIDSQGGRILVVTMNGAPEIWRSYPIIDPALKDSFKDWTTGIRHVYWMQHEKETFQHIHNNFHNGILVLDDCRGYIPSQLDADQGLKRLLIDFRHKMLDLYFIVHSPGQVPRQVWSFYSYAWIGATDALFDKRLPIDSCERLLDAQREVNERYRVARDRNDGSHYGIFRLVKP
;
A
#
# COMPACT_ATOMS: atom_id res chain seq x y z
N MET A 1 -21.92 28.91 -41.81
CA MET A 1 -20.85 28.10 -41.19
C MET A 1 -21.14 27.96 -39.70
N GLN A 2 -21.66 26.82 -39.25
CA GLN A 2 -21.88 26.54 -37.83
C GLN A 2 -20.56 26.06 -37.22
N LYS A 3 -20.09 26.75 -36.18
CA LYS A 3 -18.90 26.37 -35.41
C LYS A 3 -19.23 25.11 -34.61
N GLN A 4 -18.63 23.97 -34.98
CA GLN A 4 -18.63 22.78 -34.15
C GLN A 4 -17.92 23.10 -32.83
N GLN A 5 -18.62 22.94 -31.71
CA GLN A 5 -18.00 22.98 -30.40
C GLN A 5 -17.09 21.76 -30.23
N PRO A 6 -15.88 21.91 -29.67
CA PRO A 6 -15.01 20.77 -29.41
C PRO A 6 -15.66 19.85 -28.38
N SER A 7 -15.79 18.57 -28.72
CA SER A 7 -16.25 17.53 -27.82
C SER A 7 -15.33 17.47 -26.59
N LYS A 8 -15.92 17.52 -25.40
CA LYS A 8 -15.20 17.29 -24.15
C LYS A 8 -14.58 15.89 -24.21
N PRO A 9 -13.30 15.71 -23.83
CA PRO A 9 -12.71 14.38 -23.77
C PRO A 9 -13.45 13.56 -22.72
N ASN A 10 -14.21 12.58 -23.21
CA ASN A 10 -14.90 11.60 -22.38
C ASN A 10 -13.86 10.59 -21.89
N SER A 11 -13.09 10.95 -20.86
CA SER A 11 -12.16 10.04 -20.21
C SER A 11 -12.66 9.67 -18.82
N SER A 12 -13.74 8.88 -18.76
CA SER A 12 -13.87 7.94 -17.66
C SER A 12 -12.75 6.91 -17.83
N ARG A 13 -11.52 7.26 -17.42
CA ARG A 13 -10.44 6.29 -17.29
C ARG A 13 -10.98 5.25 -16.31
N HIS A 14 -11.26 4.06 -16.84
CA HIS A 14 -11.57 2.90 -16.03
C HIS A 14 -10.40 2.75 -15.04
N ARG A 15 -10.66 2.95 -13.74
CA ARG A 15 -9.64 2.79 -12.71
C ARG A 15 -9.48 1.28 -12.49
N ASP A 16 -8.34 0.74 -12.86
CA ASP A 16 -8.00 -0.64 -12.54
C ASP A 16 -7.48 -0.72 -11.11
N ALA A 17 -8.08 -1.61 -10.31
CA ALA A 17 -7.62 -1.90 -8.97
C ALA A 17 -6.21 -2.50 -9.00
N ALA A 18 -5.35 -2.04 -8.09
CA ALA A 18 -3.93 -2.38 -8.06
C ALA A 18 -3.49 -2.84 -6.67
N VAL A 19 -2.48 -3.71 -6.65
CA VAL A 19 -1.73 -4.05 -5.43
C VAL A 19 -0.37 -3.35 -5.49
N VAL A 20 -0.14 -2.46 -4.55
CA VAL A 20 1.07 -1.62 -4.45
C VAL A 20 1.86 -2.04 -3.22
N ILE A 21 3.13 -2.36 -3.41
CA ILE A 21 4.07 -2.64 -2.31
C ILE A 21 5.02 -1.45 -2.21
N VAL A 22 5.19 -0.89 -1.01
CA VAL A 22 6.17 0.16 -0.72
C VAL A 22 7.08 -0.35 0.37
N MET A 23 8.39 -0.42 0.09
CA MET A 23 9.34 -1.01 1.04
C MET A 23 10.60 -0.18 1.26
N GLY A 24 11.28 -0.45 2.38
CA GLY A 24 12.52 0.20 2.78
C GLY A 24 12.61 0.39 4.29
N LYS A 25 13.82 0.53 4.83
CA LYS A 25 14.04 0.70 6.27
C LYS A 25 13.44 1.99 6.83
N ASN A 26 13.49 2.15 8.15
CA ASN A 26 13.04 3.37 8.79
C ASN A 26 13.85 4.58 8.31
N GLY A 27 13.18 5.73 8.19
CA GLY A 27 13.82 6.95 7.70
C GLY A 27 14.14 6.98 6.20
N THR A 28 13.54 6.14 5.36
CA THR A 28 13.68 6.27 3.88
C THR A 28 12.59 7.13 3.23
N GLY A 29 11.54 7.48 3.96
CA GLY A 29 10.41 8.29 3.46
C GLY A 29 9.25 7.47 2.86
N LYS A 30 9.11 6.18 3.19
CA LYS A 30 8.03 5.30 2.69
C LYS A 30 6.63 5.89 2.88
N SER A 31 6.29 6.24 4.11
CA SER A 31 4.93 6.67 4.44
C SER A 31 4.65 8.05 3.84
N THR A 32 5.67 8.91 3.67
CA THR A 32 5.60 10.15 2.89
C THR A 32 5.33 9.88 1.41
N LEU A 33 6.02 8.91 0.81
CA LEU A 33 5.80 8.50 -0.59
C LEU A 33 4.38 7.95 -0.77
N ALA A 34 3.97 7.02 0.09
CA ALA A 34 2.63 6.44 0.08
C ALA A 34 1.56 7.53 0.21
N LYS A 35 1.73 8.44 1.18
CA LYS A 35 0.80 9.57 1.39
C LYS A 35 0.67 10.44 0.15
N LYS A 36 1.78 10.80 -0.54
CA LYS A 36 1.72 11.56 -1.79
C LYS A 36 0.87 10.87 -2.87
N PHE A 37 1.03 9.55 -3.04
CA PHE A 37 0.23 8.80 -4.00
C PHE A 37 -1.23 8.75 -3.62
N ILE A 38 -1.51 8.45 -2.36
CA ILE A 38 -2.86 8.32 -1.84
C ILE A 38 -3.61 9.66 -1.93
N ASP A 39 -2.98 10.76 -1.51
CA ASP A 39 -3.54 12.11 -1.57
C ASP A 39 -3.81 12.52 -3.04
N SER A 40 -2.99 12.08 -4.00
CA SER A 40 -3.18 12.36 -5.43
C SER A 40 -4.32 11.57 -6.08
N GLN A 41 -4.66 10.39 -5.55
CA GLN A 41 -5.76 9.57 -6.06
C GLN A 41 -7.11 10.04 -5.53
N GLY A 42 -7.15 10.55 -4.30
CA GLY A 42 -8.39 10.97 -3.64
C GLY A 42 -9.32 9.79 -3.31
N GLY A 43 -10.59 10.09 -3.07
CA GLY A 43 -11.60 9.09 -2.71
C GLY A 43 -11.52 8.63 -1.24
N ARG A 44 -12.04 7.44 -0.97
CA ARG A 44 -12.08 6.84 0.38
C ARG A 44 -10.80 6.08 0.65
N ILE A 45 -10.11 6.41 1.73
CA ILE A 45 -8.83 5.81 2.10
C ILE A 45 -8.90 5.25 3.51
N LEU A 46 -8.81 3.94 3.64
CA LEU A 46 -8.77 3.26 4.93
C LEU A 46 -7.32 2.90 5.25
N VAL A 47 -6.77 3.49 6.29
CA VAL A 47 -5.46 3.12 6.82
C VAL A 47 -5.67 2.13 7.95
N VAL A 48 -4.90 1.05 7.96
CA VAL A 48 -4.83 0.07 9.04
C VAL A 48 -3.44 0.14 9.65
N THR A 49 -3.37 0.24 10.97
CA THR A 49 -2.13 0.11 11.74
C THR A 49 -2.36 -0.80 12.94
N MET A 50 -1.31 -1.22 13.64
CA MET A 50 -1.42 -2.18 14.75
C MET A 50 -2.23 -1.64 15.96
N ASN A 51 -1.64 -0.77 16.77
CA ASN A 51 -2.21 -0.19 18.00
C ASN A 51 -1.87 1.30 18.16
N GLY A 52 -1.28 1.88 17.12
CA GLY A 52 -0.80 3.25 17.12
C GLY A 52 -0.61 3.69 15.68
N ALA A 53 -0.81 4.98 15.44
CA ALA A 53 -0.56 5.58 14.14
C ALA A 53 0.78 6.31 14.18
N PRO A 54 1.65 6.12 13.17
CA PRO A 54 2.64 7.12 12.78
C PRO A 54 2.03 8.52 12.75
N GLU A 55 2.84 9.53 13.07
CA GLU A 55 2.36 10.92 13.21
C GLU A 55 1.51 11.40 12.02
N ILE A 56 1.88 10.99 10.81
CA ILE A 56 1.20 11.35 9.56
C ILE A 56 -0.27 10.88 9.49
N TRP A 57 -0.68 9.89 10.31
CA TRP A 57 -2.03 9.34 10.31
C TRP A 57 -2.86 9.78 11.53
N ARG A 58 -2.22 10.31 12.59
CA ARG A 58 -2.87 10.58 13.88
C ARG A 58 -3.99 11.61 13.82
N SER A 59 -3.96 12.51 12.85
CA SER A 59 -4.98 13.55 12.67
C SER A 59 -6.28 13.03 12.05
N TYR A 60 -6.30 11.81 11.51
CA TYR A 60 -7.47 11.29 10.81
C TYR A 60 -8.43 10.57 11.76
N PRO A 61 -9.76 10.63 11.50
CA PRO A 61 -10.74 9.96 12.33
C PRO A 61 -10.48 8.45 12.41
N ILE A 62 -10.42 7.94 13.63
CA ILE A 62 -10.41 6.51 13.90
C ILE A 62 -11.85 6.00 13.82
N ILE A 63 -12.03 4.86 13.15
CA ILE A 63 -13.31 4.18 13.06
C ILE A 63 -13.22 2.73 13.50
N ASP A 64 -14.35 2.20 13.94
CA ASP A 64 -14.51 0.78 14.22
C ASP A 64 -14.94 0.05 12.92
N PRO A 65 -14.15 -0.92 12.41
CA PRO A 65 -14.48 -1.63 11.19
C PRO A 65 -15.70 -2.56 11.33
N ALA A 66 -16.03 -3.02 12.55
CA ALA A 66 -17.16 -3.90 12.82
C ALA A 66 -18.51 -3.17 12.70
N LEU A 67 -18.52 -1.86 12.93
CA LEU A 67 -19.72 -1.04 12.81
C LEU A 67 -19.91 -0.60 11.36
N LYS A 68 -20.93 -1.12 10.67
CA LYS A 68 -21.24 -0.74 9.28
C LYS A 68 -21.46 0.78 9.13
N ASP A 69 -22.03 1.43 10.14
CA ASP A 69 -22.27 2.88 10.13
C ASP A 69 -20.98 3.70 10.14
N SER A 70 -19.86 3.13 10.62
CA SER A 70 -18.52 3.72 10.48
C SER A 70 -18.06 3.87 9.03
N PHE A 71 -18.76 3.29 8.06
CA PHE A 71 -18.46 3.43 6.63
C PHE A 71 -19.53 4.24 5.90
N LYS A 72 -20.66 4.49 6.57
CA LYS A 72 -21.79 5.25 6.05
C LYS A 72 -21.39 6.70 5.83
N ASP A 73 -21.92 7.28 4.76
CA ASP A 73 -21.69 8.68 4.34
C ASP A 73 -20.22 9.06 4.09
N TRP A 74 -19.30 8.09 4.12
CA TRP A 74 -17.90 8.32 3.83
C TRP A 74 -17.67 8.29 2.32
N THR A 75 -17.70 9.45 1.69
CA THR A 75 -17.50 9.58 0.23
C THR A 75 -16.05 9.88 -0.14
N THR A 76 -15.32 10.62 0.70
CA THR A 76 -13.92 11.01 0.48
C THR A 76 -13.15 11.15 1.79
N GLY A 77 -11.82 11.19 1.71
CA GLY A 77 -10.92 11.45 2.82
C GLY A 77 -10.37 10.17 3.45
N ILE A 78 -9.56 10.36 4.49
CA ILE A 78 -8.84 9.29 5.18
C ILE A 78 -9.56 8.95 6.50
N ARG A 79 -9.73 7.66 6.76
CA ARG A 79 -10.12 7.12 8.06
C ARG A 79 -9.12 6.04 8.47
N HIS A 80 -9.04 5.80 9.77
CA HIS A 80 -8.02 4.95 10.37
C HIS A 80 -8.66 3.84 11.20
N VAL A 81 -8.09 2.63 11.13
CA VAL A 81 -8.47 1.47 11.93
C VAL A 81 -7.24 0.97 12.69
N TYR A 82 -7.42 0.70 13.98
CA TYR A 82 -6.45 -0.07 14.76
C TYR A 82 -6.79 -1.54 14.65
N TRP A 83 -5.87 -2.32 14.09
CA TRP A 83 -6.04 -3.76 13.94
C TRP A 83 -6.26 -4.45 15.29
N MET A 84 -5.61 -3.99 16.37
CA MET A 84 -5.80 -4.55 17.71
C MET A 84 -7.22 -4.40 18.28
N GLN A 85 -8.10 -3.58 17.68
CA GLN A 85 -9.49 -3.49 18.15
C GLN A 85 -10.27 -4.79 17.95
N HIS A 86 -10.02 -5.50 16.85
CA HIS A 86 -10.74 -6.73 16.50
C HIS A 86 -9.81 -7.88 16.08
N GLU A 87 -8.49 -7.65 16.11
CA GLU A 87 -7.45 -8.60 15.76
C GLU A 87 -7.77 -9.37 14.47
N LYS A 88 -7.93 -10.68 14.56
CA LYS A 88 -8.18 -11.62 13.45
C LYS A 88 -9.48 -11.32 12.68
N GLU A 89 -10.44 -10.63 13.29
CA GLU A 89 -11.72 -10.29 12.66
C GLU A 89 -11.64 -8.96 11.89
N THR A 90 -10.62 -8.14 12.12
CA THR A 90 -10.44 -6.82 11.50
C THR A 90 -10.59 -6.88 9.98
N PHE A 91 -9.87 -7.78 9.31
CA PHE A 91 -9.92 -7.87 7.86
C PHE A 91 -11.25 -8.42 7.34
N GLN A 92 -11.92 -9.28 8.12
CA GLN A 92 -13.25 -9.77 7.76
C GLN A 92 -14.29 -8.64 7.83
N HIS A 93 -14.18 -7.75 8.82
CA HIS A 93 -15.02 -6.56 8.91
C HIS A 93 -14.75 -5.57 7.77
N ILE A 94 -13.47 -5.28 7.48
CA ILE A 94 -13.09 -4.44 6.34
C ILE A 94 -13.61 -5.03 5.03
N HIS A 95 -13.44 -6.32 4.81
CA HIS A 95 -13.94 -7.03 3.64
C HIS A 95 -15.45 -6.82 3.43
N ASN A 96 -16.23 -6.85 4.51
CA ASN A 96 -17.69 -6.77 4.44
C ASN A 96 -18.18 -5.34 4.22
N ASN A 97 -17.46 -4.34 4.72
CA ASN A 97 -17.96 -2.96 4.81
C ASN A 97 -17.24 -1.96 3.88
N PHE A 98 -16.03 -2.28 3.40
CA PHE A 98 -15.20 -1.36 2.61
C PHE A 98 -15.09 -1.78 1.14
N HIS A 99 -15.35 -0.83 0.24
CA HIS A 99 -15.34 -0.99 -1.22
C HIS A 99 -15.09 0.37 -1.89
N ASN A 100 -14.72 0.36 -3.18
CA ASN A 100 -14.48 1.55 -4.00
C ASN A 100 -13.50 2.54 -3.35
N GLY A 101 -12.31 2.06 -2.96
CA GLY A 101 -11.41 2.83 -2.11
C GLY A 101 -9.97 2.35 -2.14
N ILE A 102 -9.15 2.91 -1.26
CA ILE A 102 -7.75 2.53 -1.07
C ILE A 102 -7.62 1.96 0.34
N LEU A 103 -7.10 0.74 0.46
CA LEU A 103 -6.77 0.09 1.73
C LEU A 103 -5.26 0.14 1.93
N VAL A 104 -4.80 0.83 2.96
CA VAL A 104 -3.39 1.02 3.29
C VAL A 104 -3.06 0.21 4.52
N LEU A 105 -2.13 -0.73 4.40
CA LEU A 105 -1.62 -1.55 5.48
C LEU A 105 -0.22 -1.00 5.83
N ASP A 106 -0.16 -0.12 6.82
CA ASP A 106 1.07 0.58 7.20
C ASP A 106 1.83 -0.13 8.32
N ASP A 107 3.14 -0.33 8.10
CA ASP A 107 4.01 -1.18 8.93
C ASP A 107 3.36 -2.52 9.29
N CYS A 108 2.92 -3.23 8.25
CA CYS A 108 1.95 -4.29 8.41
C CYS A 108 2.52 -5.64 8.90
N ARG A 109 3.81 -5.72 9.22
CA ARG A 109 4.46 -6.98 9.63
C ARG A 109 3.84 -7.60 10.88
N GLY A 110 3.40 -6.76 11.82
CA GLY A 110 2.89 -7.23 13.09
C GLY A 110 1.54 -7.94 12.97
N TYR A 111 0.71 -7.55 12.01
CA TYR A 111 -0.68 -8.01 11.91
C TYR A 111 -1.02 -8.73 10.59
N ILE A 112 -0.06 -8.84 9.67
CA ILE A 112 -0.18 -9.71 8.50
C ILE A 112 0.58 -11.01 8.76
N PRO A 113 -0.08 -12.18 8.70
CA PRO A 113 0.59 -13.45 8.85
C PRO A 113 1.48 -13.76 7.64
N SER A 114 2.58 -14.48 7.88
CA SER A 114 3.47 -14.93 6.79
C SER A 114 2.79 -15.89 5.81
N GLN A 115 1.77 -16.61 6.28
CA GLN A 115 0.91 -17.47 5.48
C GLN A 115 -0.50 -16.85 5.41
N LEU A 116 -0.94 -16.45 4.21
CA LEU A 116 -2.25 -15.82 4.03
C LEU A 116 -3.43 -16.71 4.48
N ASP A 117 -3.30 -18.04 4.41
CA ASP A 117 -4.37 -18.96 4.82
C ASP A 117 -4.71 -18.89 6.32
N ALA A 118 -3.80 -18.32 7.13
CA ALA A 118 -4.05 -18.07 8.54
C ALA A 118 -5.04 -16.92 8.79
N ASP A 119 -5.33 -16.09 7.79
CA ASP A 119 -6.29 -14.98 7.87
C ASP A 119 -7.24 -14.99 6.67
N GLN A 120 -8.43 -15.55 6.88
CA GLN A 120 -9.43 -15.68 5.83
C GLN A 120 -9.96 -14.33 5.34
N GLY A 121 -9.99 -13.31 6.20
CA GLY A 121 -10.43 -11.96 5.83
C GLY A 121 -9.46 -11.29 4.87
N LEU A 122 -8.16 -11.34 5.18
CA LEU A 122 -7.10 -10.81 4.33
C LEU A 122 -7.00 -11.58 3.02
N LYS A 123 -7.11 -12.92 3.07
CA LYS A 123 -7.13 -13.77 1.87
C LYS A 123 -8.28 -13.37 0.94
N ARG A 124 -9.50 -13.20 1.46
CA ARG A 124 -10.67 -12.76 0.69
C ARG A 124 -10.47 -11.36 0.11
N LEU A 125 -9.94 -10.42 0.89
CA LEU A 125 -9.61 -9.07 0.38
C LEU A 125 -8.66 -9.12 -0.83
N LEU A 126 -7.62 -9.97 -0.79
CA LEU A 126 -6.66 -10.12 -1.87
C LEU A 126 -7.23 -10.80 -3.12
N ILE A 127 -8.18 -11.72 -2.97
CA ILE A 127 -8.85 -12.37 -4.10
C ILE A 127 -9.88 -11.42 -4.74
N ASP A 128 -10.66 -10.74 -3.90
CA ASP A 128 -11.82 -9.95 -4.34
C ASP A 128 -11.50 -8.47 -4.61
N PHE A 129 -10.24 -8.04 -4.46
CA PHE A 129 -9.87 -6.61 -4.54
C PHE A 129 -10.37 -5.92 -5.81
N ARG A 130 -10.32 -6.60 -6.97
CA ARG A 130 -10.83 -6.07 -8.24
C ARG A 130 -12.33 -5.92 -8.24
N HIS A 131 -13.06 -6.94 -7.78
CA HIS A 131 -14.53 -6.91 -7.69
C HIS A 131 -15.02 -5.83 -6.71
N LYS A 132 -14.24 -5.56 -5.65
CA LYS A 132 -14.51 -4.51 -4.67
C LYS A 132 -13.95 -3.14 -5.07
N MET A 133 -13.26 -3.03 -6.21
CA MET A 133 -12.57 -1.82 -6.66
C MET A 133 -11.67 -1.23 -5.56
N LEU A 134 -10.82 -2.08 -4.96
CA LEU A 134 -9.88 -1.73 -3.91
C LEU A 134 -8.47 -1.64 -4.46
N ASP A 135 -7.81 -0.50 -4.26
CA ASP A 135 -6.35 -0.43 -4.34
C ASP A 135 -5.76 -0.85 -2.99
N LEU A 136 -4.86 -1.82 -2.99
CA LEU A 136 -4.23 -2.35 -1.78
C LEU A 136 -2.80 -1.86 -1.67
N TYR A 137 -2.45 -1.16 -0.60
CA TYR A 137 -1.10 -0.66 -0.33
C TYR A 137 -0.49 -1.42 0.84
N PHE A 138 0.63 -2.10 0.61
CA PHE A 138 1.43 -2.77 1.63
C PHE A 138 2.68 -1.94 1.90
N ILE A 139 2.77 -1.32 3.08
CA ILE A 139 3.95 -0.54 3.48
C ILE A 139 4.74 -1.35 4.50
N VAL A 140 5.96 -1.72 4.13
CA VAL A 140 6.81 -2.66 4.90
C VAL A 140 8.25 -2.17 5.01
N HIS A 141 9.01 -2.73 5.94
CA HIS A 141 10.43 -2.46 6.08
C HIS A 141 11.31 -3.27 5.14
N SER A 142 10.92 -4.51 4.86
CA SER A 142 11.72 -5.42 4.06
C SER A 142 10.88 -6.40 3.24
N PRO A 143 11.46 -6.99 2.17
CA PRO A 143 10.73 -7.93 1.31
C PRO A 143 10.10 -9.11 2.06
N GLY A 144 10.80 -9.66 3.06
CA GLY A 144 10.35 -10.82 3.82
C GLY A 144 9.14 -10.57 4.73
N GLN A 145 8.71 -9.32 4.89
CA GLN A 145 7.51 -8.97 5.64
C GLN A 145 6.24 -9.04 4.78
N VAL A 146 6.40 -9.11 3.45
CA VAL A 146 5.29 -9.30 2.51
C VAL A 146 5.07 -10.81 2.34
N PRO A 147 3.86 -11.34 2.59
CA PRO A 147 3.57 -12.75 2.34
C PRO A 147 3.88 -13.12 0.88
N ARG A 148 4.45 -14.31 0.66
CA ARG A 148 4.90 -14.74 -0.68
C ARG A 148 3.78 -14.69 -1.72
N GLN A 149 2.55 -14.98 -1.30
CA GLN A 149 1.36 -14.95 -2.15
C GLN A 149 0.97 -13.53 -2.59
N VAL A 150 1.28 -12.48 -1.81
CA VAL A 150 0.97 -11.09 -2.24
C VAL A 150 1.78 -10.71 -3.48
N TRP A 151 2.98 -11.27 -3.63
CA TRP A 151 3.81 -11.06 -4.81
C TRP A 151 3.17 -11.59 -6.11
N SER A 152 2.24 -12.54 -6.10
CA SER A 152 1.56 -12.93 -7.35
C SER A 152 0.49 -11.93 -7.79
N PHE A 153 0.09 -11.00 -6.93
CA PHE A 153 -0.96 -10.01 -7.22
C PHE A 153 -0.40 -8.59 -7.44
N TYR A 154 0.86 -8.35 -7.09
CA TYR A 154 1.42 -7.01 -7.12
C TYR A 154 1.36 -6.40 -8.53
N SER A 155 1.02 -5.12 -8.61
CA SER A 155 0.98 -4.32 -9.83
C SER A 155 2.16 -3.34 -9.88
N TYR A 156 2.57 -2.85 -8.71
CA TYR A 156 3.65 -1.89 -8.54
C TYR A 156 4.43 -2.19 -7.26
N ALA A 157 5.76 -2.14 -7.32
CA ALA A 157 6.62 -2.21 -6.16
C ALA A 157 7.58 -1.01 -6.12
N TRP A 158 7.48 -0.19 -5.08
CA TRP A 158 8.39 0.90 -4.78
C TRP A 158 9.49 0.41 -3.84
N ILE A 159 10.67 0.22 -4.40
CA ILE A 159 11.83 -0.35 -3.71
C ILE A 159 12.66 0.79 -3.13
N GLY A 160 12.62 0.95 -1.82
CA GLY A 160 13.52 1.81 -1.04
C GLY A 160 14.68 1.02 -0.45
N ALA A 161 15.64 1.73 0.15
CA ALA A 161 16.83 1.11 0.73
C ALA A 161 16.47 0.17 1.90
N THR A 162 17.06 -1.02 1.95
CA THR A 162 16.84 -2.04 2.99
C THR A 162 18.04 -2.97 3.08
N ASP A 163 18.34 -3.43 4.29
CA ASP A 163 19.47 -4.33 4.55
C ASP A 163 19.07 -5.81 4.36
N ALA A 164 17.77 -6.11 4.29
CA ALA A 164 17.24 -7.44 4.01
C ALA A 164 17.06 -7.68 2.51
N LEU A 165 17.66 -8.76 2.00
CA LEU A 165 17.62 -9.15 0.59
C LEU A 165 16.29 -9.81 0.20
N PHE A 166 15.94 -9.68 -1.08
CA PHE A 166 14.87 -10.48 -1.68
C PHE A 166 15.21 -11.97 -1.71
N ASP A 167 14.22 -12.83 -1.46
CA ASP A 167 14.36 -14.27 -1.74
C ASP A 167 14.36 -14.48 -3.27
N LYS A 168 15.43 -15.04 -3.80
CA LYS A 168 15.57 -15.33 -5.24
C LYS A 168 14.51 -16.32 -5.75
N ARG A 169 13.83 -17.04 -4.85
CA ARG A 169 12.76 -18.01 -5.14
C ARG A 169 11.36 -17.40 -5.07
N LEU A 170 11.23 -16.07 -5.13
CA LEU A 170 9.91 -15.46 -5.28
C LEU A 170 9.25 -15.95 -6.58
N PRO A 171 7.97 -16.35 -6.54
CA PRO A 171 7.29 -16.96 -7.69
C PRO A 171 6.81 -15.88 -8.69
N ILE A 172 7.72 -15.04 -9.18
CA ILE A 172 7.44 -13.93 -10.10
C ILE A 172 8.57 -13.74 -11.12
N ASP A 173 8.21 -13.43 -12.36
CA ASP A 173 9.18 -13.23 -13.46
C ASP A 173 10.04 -11.97 -13.26
N SER A 174 9.49 -10.98 -12.55
CA SER A 174 10.17 -9.73 -12.21
C SER A 174 11.19 -9.84 -11.08
N CYS A 175 11.49 -11.03 -10.55
CA CYS A 175 12.37 -11.22 -9.39
C CYS A 175 13.76 -10.58 -9.60
N GLU A 176 14.36 -10.77 -10.77
CA GLU A 176 15.65 -10.17 -11.10
C GLU A 176 15.59 -8.64 -11.13
N ARG A 177 14.53 -8.06 -11.69
CA ARG A 177 14.32 -6.59 -11.70
C ARG A 177 14.17 -6.02 -10.29
N LEU A 178 13.55 -6.77 -9.37
CA LEU A 178 13.47 -6.37 -7.95
C LEU A 178 14.84 -6.39 -7.27
N LEU A 179 15.65 -7.43 -7.54
CA LEU A 179 17.01 -7.54 -7.03
C LEU A 179 17.92 -6.41 -7.57
N ASP A 180 17.79 -6.07 -8.85
CA ASP A 180 18.52 -4.96 -9.47
C ASP A 180 18.12 -3.62 -8.89
N ALA A 181 16.82 -3.37 -8.75
CA ALA A 181 16.29 -2.17 -8.12
C ALA A 181 16.78 -2.02 -6.67
N GLN A 182 16.81 -3.12 -5.90
CA GLN A 182 17.33 -3.12 -4.54
C GLN A 182 18.82 -2.75 -4.50
N ARG A 183 19.63 -3.37 -5.37
CA ARG A 183 21.08 -3.07 -5.47
C ARG A 183 21.33 -1.60 -5.81
N GLU A 184 20.64 -1.08 -6.82
CA GLU A 184 20.76 0.33 -7.25
C GLU A 184 20.40 1.29 -6.12
N VAL A 185 19.25 1.07 -5.47
CA VAL A 185 18.74 1.97 -4.42
C VAL A 185 19.60 1.91 -3.17
N ASN A 186 20.08 0.74 -2.77
CA ASN A 186 20.97 0.60 -1.62
C ASN A 186 22.30 1.33 -1.84
N GLU A 187 22.88 1.24 -3.04
CA GLU A 187 24.12 1.95 -3.35
C GLU A 187 23.91 3.47 -3.35
N ARG A 188 22.86 3.95 -4.01
CA ARG A 188 22.52 5.38 -4.03
C ARG A 188 22.26 5.91 -2.62
N TYR A 189 21.56 5.13 -1.79
CA TYR A 189 21.29 5.48 -0.40
C TYR A 189 22.57 5.54 0.43
N ARG A 190 23.49 4.58 0.25
CA ARG A 190 24.80 4.58 0.93
C ARG A 190 25.58 5.86 0.60
N VAL A 191 25.75 6.15 -0.69
CA VAL A 191 26.44 7.37 -1.16
C VAL A 191 25.77 8.64 -0.64
N ALA A 192 24.44 8.72 -0.67
CA ALA A 192 23.70 9.88 -0.17
C ALA A 192 23.80 10.04 1.36
N ARG A 193 23.75 8.93 2.10
CA ARG A 193 23.90 8.94 3.56
C ARG A 193 25.29 9.41 3.97
N ASP A 194 26.32 8.99 3.25
CA ASP A 194 27.71 9.38 3.52
C ASP A 194 27.95 10.89 3.32
N ARG A 195 27.11 11.59 2.54
CA ARG A 195 27.14 13.06 2.39
C ARG A 195 26.51 13.81 3.57
N ASN A 196 25.65 13.15 4.34
CA ASN A 196 24.97 13.71 5.51
C ASN A 196 24.21 15.04 5.27
N ASP A 197 23.63 15.22 4.08
CA ASP A 197 22.91 16.43 3.64
C ASP A 197 21.38 16.21 3.56
N GLY A 198 20.89 15.06 4.03
CA GLY A 198 19.49 14.66 3.92
C GLY A 198 19.07 14.11 2.56
N SER A 199 19.97 14.03 1.56
CA SER A 199 19.64 13.49 0.23
C SER A 199 19.29 12.00 0.20
N HIS A 200 19.48 11.29 1.31
CA HIS A 200 19.15 9.87 1.46
C HIS A 200 17.64 9.59 1.60
N TYR A 201 16.82 10.61 1.88
CA TYR A 201 15.36 10.49 1.92
C TYR A 201 14.77 10.45 0.51
N GLY A 202 13.75 9.62 0.28
CA GLY A 202 13.00 9.63 -0.99
C GLY A 202 13.67 8.89 -2.15
N ILE A 203 14.75 8.14 -1.90
CA ILE A 203 15.38 7.31 -2.92
C ILE A 203 14.56 6.01 -3.07
N PHE A 204 13.79 5.93 -4.14
CA PHE A 204 13.00 4.75 -4.48
C PHE A 204 13.13 4.41 -5.97
N ARG A 205 12.99 3.13 -6.28
CA ARG A 205 12.86 2.62 -7.66
C ARG A 205 11.52 1.93 -7.82
N LEU A 206 10.77 2.32 -8.84
CA LEU A 206 9.54 1.63 -9.24
C LEU A 206 9.87 0.39 -10.07
N VAL A 207 9.31 -0.74 -9.69
CA VAL A 207 9.31 -1.99 -10.44
C VAL A 207 7.87 -2.39 -10.74
N LYS A 208 7.65 -2.90 -11.96
CA LYS A 208 6.39 -3.50 -12.40
C LYS A 208 6.62 -4.99 -12.67
N PRO A 209 5.59 -5.85 -12.58
CA PRO A 209 5.65 -7.26 -12.94
C PRO A 209 6.27 -7.55 -14.30
#